data_AF-A0A4R7P6F8-F1
#
_entry.id   AF-A0A4R7P6F8-F1
#
_cell.length_a   1.000
_cell.length_b   1.000
_cell.length_c   1.000
_cell.angle_alpha   90.00
_cell.angle_beta   90.00
_cell.angle_gamma   90.00
#
_symmetry.space_group_name_H-M   'P 1'
#
loop_
_entity.id
_entity.type
_entity.pdbx_description
1 polymer ?
#
loop_
_entity_poly.entity_id
_entity_poly.type
_entity_poly.pdbx_seq_one_letter_code
_entity_poly.pdbx_strand_id
1 'polypeptide(L)'
;MASIAAALKEEIVRLAKKVLKQGMTPVSAATARHRRDIAELKRSVAALEKELKQLRKGTGRPTETPSAEVSSMPIRFQAKGLRSLRARLDLSASEMGRLIGVSAQTVYNWETEKSLPRRAQLESLAAVRHLGKKEAAARLSSGA
;
A
#
# COMPACT_ATOMS: atom_id res chain seq x y z
N MET A 1 -39.52 38.86 45.67
CA MET A 1 -38.09 39.20 45.60
C MET A 1 -37.34 37.95 45.16
N ALA A 2 -36.83 37.89 43.92
CA ALA A 2 -36.05 36.74 43.47
C ALA A 2 -34.75 36.65 44.29
N SER A 3 -34.42 35.46 44.80
CA SER A 3 -33.18 35.24 45.56
C SER A 3 -31.98 35.33 44.63
N ILE A 4 -30.96 36.10 45.02
CA ILE A 4 -29.68 36.23 44.28
C ILE A 4 -29.05 34.86 44.01
N ALA A 5 -29.21 33.91 44.94
CA ALA A 5 -28.73 32.55 44.76
C ALA A 5 -29.45 31.79 43.63
N ALA A 6 -30.74 32.08 43.40
CA ALA A 6 -31.49 31.49 42.30
C ALA A 6 -31.02 32.07 40.95
N ALA A 7 -30.84 33.39 40.86
CA ALA A 7 -30.33 34.06 39.68
C ALA A 7 -28.91 33.59 39.30
N LEU A 8 -28.02 33.41 40.29
CA LEU A 8 -26.67 32.90 40.06
C LEU A 8 -26.67 31.45 39.53
N LYS A 9 -27.51 30.57 40.10
CA LYS A 9 -27.65 29.19 39.63
C LYS A 9 -28.15 29.14 38.19
N GLU A 10 -29.13 29.97 37.85
CA GLU A 10 -29.66 30.06 36.48
C GLU A 10 -28.57 30.51 35.50
N GLU A 11 -27.77 31.51 35.88
CA GLU A 11 -26.67 32.00 35.06
C GLU A 11 -25.55 30.97 34.88
N ILE A 12 -25.19 30.22 35.93
CA ILE A 12 -24.25 29.09 35.85
C ILE A 12 -24.75 28.03 34.86
N VAL A 13 -26.03 27.64 34.95
CA VAL A 13 -26.62 26.65 34.04
C VAL A 13 -26.63 27.17 32.61
N ARG A 14 -26.94 28.45 32.41
CA ARG A 14 -26.94 29.10 31.09
C ARG A 14 -25.55 29.10 30.48
N LEU A 15 -24.53 29.49 31.24
CA LEU A 15 -23.13 29.49 30.79
C LEU A 15 -22.60 28.08 30.52
N ALA A 16 -22.89 27.11 31.41
CA ALA A 16 -22.52 25.71 31.21
C ALA A 16 -23.11 25.15 29.90
N LYS A 17 -24.41 25.38 29.66
CA LYS A 17 -25.06 25.00 28.40
C LYS A 17 -24.43 25.68 27.18
N LYS A 18 -24.07 26.96 27.30
CA LYS A 18 -23.40 27.71 26.22
C LYS A 18 -22.04 27.10 25.88
N VAL A 19 -21.20 26.84 26.87
CA VAL A 19 -19.86 26.26 26.68
C VAL A 19 -19.95 24.83 26.12
N LEU A 20 -20.85 24.00 26.65
CA LEU A 20 -21.09 22.65 26.14
C LEU A 20 -21.50 22.67 24.67
N LYS A 21 -22.41 23.58 24.28
CA LYS A 21 -22.83 23.74 22.88
C LYS A 21 -21.67 24.20 21.99
N GLN A 22 -20.86 25.16 22.45
CA GLN A 22 -19.68 25.64 21.71
C GLN A 22 -18.65 24.52 21.49
N GLY A 23 -18.43 23.64 22.47
CA GLY A 23 -17.51 22.51 22.32
C GLY A 23 -18.08 21.36 21.47
N MET A 24 -19.37 21.05 21.59
CA MET A 24 -19.98 19.89 20.93
C MET A 24 -20.32 20.16 19.44
N THR A 25 -20.64 21.40 19.08
CA THR A 25 -20.99 21.77 17.69
C THR A 25 -19.91 21.41 16.67
N PRO A 26 -18.62 21.77 16.82
CA PRO A 26 -17.58 21.38 15.86
C PRO A 26 -17.37 19.87 15.79
N VAL A 27 -17.45 19.16 16.92
CA VAL A 27 -17.30 17.70 16.97
C VAL A 27 -18.44 17.01 16.20
N SER A 28 -19.67 17.47 16.40
CA SER A 28 -20.84 16.94 15.68
C SER A 28 -20.75 17.21 14.18
N ALA A 29 -20.27 18.39 13.78
CA ALA A 29 -20.07 18.76 12.37
C ALA A 29 -18.96 17.91 11.73
N ALA A 30 -17.84 17.71 12.41
CA ALA A 30 -16.75 16.84 11.96
C ALA A 30 -17.23 15.39 11.79
N THR A 31 -18.00 14.87 12.76
CA THR A 31 -18.57 13.52 12.68
C THR A 31 -19.52 13.38 11.50
N ALA A 32 -20.39 14.38 11.26
CA ALA A 32 -21.27 14.38 10.10
C ALA A 32 -20.49 14.39 8.77
N ARG A 33 -19.41 15.17 8.68
CA ARG A 33 -18.51 15.18 7.52
C ARG A 33 -17.84 13.82 7.32
N HIS A 34 -17.22 13.26 8.36
CA HIS A 34 -16.57 11.95 8.27
C HIS A 34 -17.54 10.84 7.85
N ARG A 35 -18.79 10.87 8.33
CA ARG A 35 -19.81 9.90 7.89
C ARG A 35 -20.11 10.00 6.40
N ARG A 36 -20.11 11.22 5.82
CA ARG A 36 -20.27 11.42 4.37
C ARG A 36 -19.04 10.92 3.61
N ASP A 37 -17.85 11.29 4.06
CA ASP A 37 -16.58 10.88 3.44
C ASP A 37 -16.45 9.34 3.44
N ILE A 38 -16.79 8.68 4.56
CA ILE A 38 -16.81 7.21 4.65
C ILE A 38 -17.83 6.61 3.67
N ALA A 39 -19.02 7.20 3.55
CA ALA A 39 -20.03 6.72 2.61
C ALA A 39 -19.60 6.90 1.15
N GLU A 40 -18.90 7.99 0.83
CA GLU A 40 -18.31 8.21 -0.49
C GLU A 40 -17.18 7.24 -0.78
N LEU A 41 -16.23 7.06 0.14
CA LEU A 41 -15.15 6.08 0.02
C LEU A 41 -15.70 4.66 -0.19
N LYS A 42 -16.70 4.25 0.60
CA LYS A 42 -17.34 2.93 0.44
C LYS A 42 -18.01 2.78 -0.93
N ARG A 43 -18.64 3.84 -1.46
CA ARG A 43 -19.22 3.83 -2.82
C ARG A 43 -18.13 3.71 -3.89
N SER A 44 -17.04 4.46 -3.76
CA SER A 44 -15.91 4.39 -4.70
C SER A 44 -15.23 3.02 -4.68
N VAL A 45 -15.03 2.43 -3.49
CA VAL A 45 -14.51 1.06 -3.35
C VAL A 45 -15.42 0.06 -4.04
N ALA A 46 -16.73 0.12 -3.79
CA ALA A 46 -17.69 -0.78 -4.44
C ALA A 46 -17.73 -0.61 -5.97
N ALA A 47 -17.57 0.62 -6.48
CA ALA A 47 -17.47 0.89 -7.91
C ALA A 47 -16.20 0.28 -8.52
N LEU A 48 -15.04 0.49 -7.89
CA LEU A 48 -13.76 -0.09 -8.32
C LEU A 48 -13.78 -1.61 -8.26
N GLU A 49 -14.35 -2.22 -7.22
CA GLU A 49 -14.52 -3.66 -7.13
C GLU A 49 -15.39 -4.22 -8.27
N LYS A 50 -16.46 -3.49 -8.63
CA LYS A 50 -17.32 -3.84 -9.76
C LYS A 50 -16.57 -3.72 -11.09
N GLU A 51 -15.80 -2.65 -11.30
CA GLU A 51 -14.96 -2.48 -12.49
C GLU A 51 -13.91 -3.58 -12.58
N LEU A 52 -13.22 -3.90 -11.49
CA LEU A 52 -12.27 -5.02 -11.44
C LEU A 52 -12.94 -6.35 -11.78
N LYS A 53 -14.16 -6.60 -11.29
CA LYS A 53 -14.93 -7.80 -11.64
C LYS A 53 -15.34 -7.81 -13.11
N GLN A 54 -15.72 -6.66 -13.67
CA GLN A 54 -16.05 -6.52 -15.09
C GLN A 54 -14.83 -6.71 -15.97
N LEU A 55 -13.69 -6.13 -15.62
CA LEU A 55 -12.41 -6.33 -16.30
C LEU A 55 -12.00 -7.80 -16.23
N ARG A 56 -12.06 -8.44 -15.05
CA ARG A 56 -11.78 -9.88 -14.90
C ARG A 56 -12.72 -10.78 -15.71
N LYS A 57 -13.99 -10.37 -15.87
CA LYS A 57 -14.99 -11.11 -16.65
C LYS A 57 -14.88 -10.83 -18.15
N GLY A 58 -14.49 -9.62 -18.54
CA GLY A 58 -14.19 -9.20 -19.91
C GLY A 58 -12.87 -9.78 -20.42
N THR A 59 -11.91 -10.02 -19.52
CA THR A 59 -10.77 -10.91 -19.73
C THR A 59 -11.16 -12.38 -19.58
N GLY A 60 -12.39 -12.75 -19.99
CA GLY A 60 -12.85 -14.12 -20.21
C GLY A 60 -12.12 -14.83 -21.38
N ARG A 61 -10.86 -14.46 -21.55
CA ARG A 61 -9.74 -15.14 -22.18
C ARG A 61 -8.51 -14.42 -21.60
N PRO A 62 -7.47 -15.13 -21.15
CA PRO A 62 -6.20 -14.48 -20.88
C PRO A 62 -5.68 -13.98 -22.24
N THR A 63 -6.01 -12.75 -22.60
CA THR A 63 -5.00 -11.84 -23.11
C THR A 63 -4.21 -11.49 -21.85
N GLU A 64 -3.18 -12.23 -21.49
CA GLU A 64 -1.87 -11.93 -22.07
C GLU A 64 -1.90 -10.46 -22.50
N THR A 65 -1.57 -9.59 -21.54
CA THR A 65 -0.67 -8.48 -21.85
C THR A 65 0.26 -8.97 -22.95
N PRO A 66 0.65 -8.17 -23.96
CA PRO A 66 1.84 -8.50 -24.72
C PRO A 66 3.03 -8.39 -23.75
N SER A 67 3.14 -9.34 -22.82
CA SER A 67 4.38 -9.97 -22.46
C SER A 67 4.91 -10.37 -23.82
N ALA A 68 5.87 -9.62 -24.31
CA ALA A 68 6.84 -10.14 -25.26
C ALA A 68 7.06 -11.61 -24.87
N GLU A 69 6.80 -12.50 -25.82
CA GLU A 69 6.90 -13.94 -25.65
C GLU A 69 8.17 -14.27 -24.87
N VAL A 70 8.03 -14.59 -23.60
CA VAL A 70 9.06 -15.35 -22.91
C VAL A 70 8.34 -16.58 -22.44
N SER A 71 8.26 -17.52 -23.40
CA SER A 71 8.14 -18.96 -23.24
C SER A 71 8.00 -19.39 -21.78
N SER A 72 6.94 -20.16 -21.52
CA SER A 72 6.66 -20.96 -20.33
C SER A 72 7.75 -22.03 -20.06
N MET A 73 9.01 -21.66 -20.15
CA MET A 73 10.09 -22.41 -19.56
C MET A 73 10.03 -22.22 -18.06
N PRO A 74 10.20 -23.28 -17.25
CA PRO A 74 10.38 -23.12 -15.83
C PRO A 74 11.51 -22.10 -15.62
N ILE A 75 11.23 -20.99 -14.95
CA ILE A 75 12.22 -19.96 -14.66
C ILE A 75 13.27 -20.60 -13.77
N ARG A 76 14.32 -21.14 -14.40
CA ARG A 76 15.44 -21.76 -13.71
C ARG A 76 16.21 -20.64 -13.03
N PHE A 77 16.23 -20.67 -11.71
CA PHE A 77 17.09 -19.79 -10.94
C PHE A 77 18.55 -20.14 -11.20
N GLN A 78 19.35 -19.13 -11.50
CA GLN A 78 20.80 -19.25 -11.60
C GLN A 78 21.43 -18.17 -10.72
N ALA A 79 22.26 -18.58 -9.75
CA ALA A 79 22.92 -17.67 -8.82
C ALA A 79 23.80 -16.64 -9.55
N LYS A 80 24.52 -17.08 -10.59
CA LYS A 80 25.30 -16.19 -11.47
C LYS A 80 24.42 -15.14 -12.17
N GLY A 81 23.20 -15.51 -12.56
CA GLY A 81 22.23 -14.62 -13.18
C GLY A 81 21.73 -13.55 -12.21
N LEU A 82 21.52 -13.90 -10.94
CA LEU A 82 21.16 -12.94 -9.89
C LEU A 82 22.28 -11.92 -9.66
N ARG A 83 23.53 -12.37 -9.55
CA ARG A 83 24.69 -11.49 -9.36
C ARG A 83 24.86 -10.53 -10.55
N SER A 84 24.70 -11.03 -11.77
CA SER A 84 24.76 -10.21 -12.98
C SER A 84 23.62 -9.19 -13.05
N LEU A 85 22.39 -9.59 -12.69
CA LEU A 85 21.24 -8.68 -12.62
C LEU A 85 21.48 -7.56 -11.61
N ARG A 86 22.01 -7.89 -10.44
CA ARG A 86 22.34 -6.93 -9.40
C ARG A 86 23.42 -5.95 -9.84
N ALA A 87 24.48 -6.43 -10.50
CA ALA A 87 25.52 -5.59 -11.07
C ALA A 87 24.99 -4.67 -12.18
N ARG A 88 24.12 -5.18 -13.07
CA ARG A 88 23.50 -4.39 -14.15
C ARG A 88 22.62 -3.25 -13.62
N LEU A 89 21.91 -3.49 -12.52
CA LEU A 89 21.07 -2.49 -11.86
C LEU A 89 21.85 -1.58 -10.90
N ASP A 90 23.13 -1.88 -10.67
CA ASP A 90 24.01 -1.15 -9.75
C ASP A 90 23.46 -1.09 -8.32
N LEU A 91 22.95 -2.24 -7.84
CA LEU A 91 22.32 -2.37 -6.53
C LEU A 91 23.22 -3.14 -5.55
N SER A 92 23.20 -2.73 -4.29
CA SER A 92 23.71 -3.54 -3.19
C SER A 92 22.78 -4.73 -2.92
N ALA A 93 23.29 -5.75 -2.19
CA ALA A 93 22.47 -6.91 -1.81
C ALA A 93 21.30 -6.52 -0.90
N SER A 94 21.45 -5.47 -0.09
CA SER A 94 20.40 -4.95 0.78
C SER A 94 19.31 -4.21 -0.01
N GLU A 95 19.66 -3.45 -1.04
CA GLU A 95 18.71 -2.82 -1.95
C GLU A 95 17.97 -3.84 -2.80
N MET A 96 18.68 -4.83 -3.34
CA MET A 96 18.05 -5.95 -4.04
C MET A 96 17.10 -6.72 -3.12
N GLY A 97 17.50 -6.93 -1.86
CA GLY A 97 16.64 -7.53 -0.84
C GLY A 97 15.37 -6.72 -0.61
N ARG A 98 15.49 -5.39 -0.46
CA ARG A 98 14.34 -4.48 -0.31
C ARG A 98 13.38 -4.54 -1.51
N LEU A 99 13.90 -4.58 -2.73
CA LEU A 99 13.07 -4.69 -3.95
C LEU A 99 12.29 -6.02 -4.03
N ILE A 100 12.88 -7.10 -3.57
CA ILE A 100 12.29 -8.45 -3.66
C ILE A 100 11.47 -8.77 -2.40
N GLY A 101 11.62 -8.00 -1.31
CA GLY A 101 10.97 -8.24 -0.01
C GLY A 101 11.68 -9.31 0.83
N VAL A 102 13.00 -9.45 0.70
CA VAL A 102 13.81 -10.41 1.46
C VAL A 102 15.01 -9.73 2.15
N SER A 103 15.59 -10.41 3.13
CA SER A 103 16.80 -9.91 3.79
C SER A 103 18.02 -9.93 2.86
N ALA A 104 18.98 -9.04 3.10
CA ALA A 104 20.26 -9.02 2.38
C ALA A 104 20.99 -10.38 2.47
N GLN A 105 20.91 -11.03 3.64
CA GLN A 105 21.50 -12.36 3.87
C GLN A 105 20.89 -13.43 2.96
N THR A 106 19.58 -13.36 2.71
CA THR A 106 18.89 -14.28 1.80
C THR A 106 19.40 -14.10 0.37
N VAL A 107 19.62 -12.86 -0.08
CA VAL A 107 20.20 -12.57 -1.40
C VAL A 107 21.62 -13.13 -1.50
N TYR A 108 22.46 -12.96 -0.47
CA TYR A 108 23.80 -13.56 -0.44
C TYR A 108 23.76 -15.09 -0.47
N ASN A 109 22.85 -15.72 0.26
CA ASN A 109 22.70 -17.17 0.27
C ASN A 109 22.30 -17.71 -1.11
N TRP A 110 21.47 -16.96 -1.85
CA TRP A 110 21.12 -17.30 -3.23
C TRP A 110 22.28 -17.07 -4.21
N GLU A 111 23.05 -15.98 -4.05
CA GLU A 111 24.24 -15.69 -4.87
C GLU A 111 25.40 -16.65 -4.62
N THR A 112 25.38 -17.39 -3.50
CA THR A 112 26.39 -18.40 -3.12
C THR A 112 25.85 -19.82 -3.22
N GLU A 113 24.67 -20.01 -3.80
CA GLU A 113 24.02 -21.32 -4.01
C GLU A 113 23.76 -22.11 -2.72
N LYS A 114 23.83 -21.46 -1.55
CA LYS A 114 23.54 -22.08 -0.25
C LYS A 114 22.05 -22.39 -0.07
N SER A 115 21.17 -21.67 -0.75
CA SER A 115 19.73 -21.92 -0.74
C SER A 115 19.08 -21.52 -2.06
N LEU A 116 17.94 -22.12 -2.34
CA LEU A 116 17.15 -21.83 -3.53
C LEU A 116 15.93 -20.96 -3.17
N PRO A 117 15.59 -19.95 -4.00
CA PRO A 117 14.39 -19.15 -3.80
C PRO A 117 13.12 -19.99 -3.99
N ARG A 118 12.11 -19.72 -3.15
CA ARG A 118 10.77 -20.32 -3.26
C ARG A 118 10.02 -19.74 -4.45
N ARG A 119 8.95 -20.40 -4.89
CA ARG A 119 8.15 -19.99 -6.06
C ARG A 119 7.72 -18.51 -6.03
N ALA A 120 7.21 -18.03 -4.89
CA ALA A 120 6.83 -16.62 -4.73
C ALA A 120 8.02 -15.66 -4.90
N GLN A 121 9.22 -16.06 -4.50
CA GLN A 121 10.44 -15.26 -4.62
C GLN A 121 11.00 -15.28 -6.05
N LEU A 122 10.81 -16.38 -6.78
CA LEU A 122 11.12 -16.47 -8.21
C LEU A 122 10.27 -15.53 -9.05
N GLU A 123 8.98 -15.40 -8.72
CA GLU A 123 8.06 -14.46 -9.37
C GLU A 123 8.50 -13.01 -9.12
N SER A 124 8.86 -12.66 -7.88
CA SER A 124 9.44 -11.34 -7.56
C SER A 124 10.77 -11.09 -8.29
N LEU A 125 11.64 -12.09 -8.37
CA LEU A 125 12.91 -12.01 -9.13
C LEU A 125 12.68 -11.81 -10.62
N ALA A 126 11.68 -12.48 -11.21
CA ALA A 126 11.29 -12.30 -12.60
C ALA A 126 10.78 -10.86 -12.84
N ALA A 127 9.94 -10.35 -11.96
CA ALA A 127 9.46 -8.97 -12.03
C ALA A 127 10.63 -7.95 -11.99
N VAL A 128 11.64 -8.19 -11.15
CA VAL A 128 12.83 -7.32 -11.06
C VAL A 128 13.74 -7.43 -12.29
N ARG A 129 13.77 -8.58 -12.97
CA ARG A 129 14.60 -8.78 -14.18
C ARG A 129 14.22 -7.84 -15.32
N HIS A 130 12.94 -7.49 -15.42
CA HIS A 130 12.41 -6.58 -16.44
C HIS A 130 12.55 -5.09 -16.08
N LEU A 131 12.97 -4.76 -14.85
CA LEU A 131 13.18 -3.37 -14.44
C LEU A 131 14.45 -2.77 -15.04
N GLY A 132 14.39 -1.47 -15.35
CA GLY A 132 15.56 -0.65 -15.65
C GLY A 132 16.15 -0.01 -14.39
N LYS A 133 17.40 0.46 -14.46
CA LYS A 133 18.11 1.14 -13.34
C LYS A 133 17.30 2.29 -12.72
N LYS A 134 16.65 3.10 -13.56
CA LYS A 134 15.79 4.22 -13.11
C LYS A 134 14.55 3.77 -12.36
N GLU A 135 13.90 2.70 -12.83
CA GLU A 135 12.68 2.17 -12.22
C GLU A 135 12.98 1.45 -10.89
N ALA A 136 14.10 0.73 -10.84
CA ALA A 136 14.58 0.12 -9.60
C ALA A 136 14.87 1.19 -8.52
N ALA A 137 15.53 2.28 -8.88
CA ALA A 137 15.77 3.40 -7.97
C ALA A 137 14.47 4.08 -7.51
N ALA A 138 13.50 4.28 -8.42
CA ALA A 138 12.20 4.84 -8.08
C ALA A 138 11.45 3.95 -7.06
N ARG A 139 11.43 2.63 -7.26
CA ARG A 139 10.80 1.69 -6.33
C ARG A 139 11.47 1.63 -4.97
N LEU A 140 12.80 1.79 -4.93
CA LEU A 140 13.54 1.90 -3.67
C LEU A 140 13.24 3.21 -2.92
N SER A 141 13.04 4.31 -3.65
CA SER A 141 12.69 5.61 -3.06
C SER A 141 11.24 5.68 -2.57
N SER A 142 10.30 4.98 -3.23
CA SER A 142 8.89 4.90 -2.81
C SER A 142 8.64 3.90 -1.69
N GLY A 143 9.62 3.05 -1.38
CA GLY A 143 9.56 2.03 -0.32
C GLY A 143 10.29 2.43 0.96
N ALA A 144 10.73 3.70 1.07
CA ALA A 144 11.19 4.33 2.30
C ALA A 144 10.04 5.10 2.95
#